data_AF-A0A1Q4YXG1-F1
#
_entry.id   AF-A0A1Q4YXG1-F1
#
_cell.length_a   1.000
_cell.length_b   1.000
_cell.length_c   1.000
_cell.angle_alpha   90.00
_cell.angle_beta   90.00
_cell.angle_gamma   90.00
#
_symmetry.space_group_name_H-M   'P 1'
#
loop_
_entity.id
_entity.type
_entity.pdbx_description
1 polymer ?
#
loop_
_entity_poly.entity_id
_entity_poly.type
_entity_poly.pdbx_seq_one_letter_code
_entity_poly.pdbx_strand_id
1 'polypeptide(L)'
;MDWFRRRKKAWDAELYSSLLAYYCELMERELGQRCRVVAWFEEARLRENGDVDQRFCVTIVAECDRLDFVTFHDRVNWDWPEKHRDRVKVEVRTPEKNGIGGTRLDTTHRWIRKGQIKAFIHLDRPISRGEEFTFVIDMFWPQKCLPFARGAGPDSFLVSFGEIAHTVECRVVLPKRWAANFEHLGLEPGQDDYVVTGFVNREGHLVASLTVRNLPGYRKVGLKLDMPSLPA
;
A
#
# COMPACT_ATOMS: atom_id res chain seq x y z
N MET A 1 -0.28 -33.72 22.87
CA MET A 1 -1.59 -33.02 23.03
C MET A 1 -1.55 -31.54 22.69
N ASP A 2 -0.45 -30.82 22.97
CA ASP A 2 -0.38 -29.35 22.76
C ASP A 2 -0.32 -28.93 21.27
N TRP A 3 0.27 -29.77 20.41
CA TRP A 3 0.32 -29.54 18.95
C TRP A 3 -1.05 -29.55 18.27
N PHE A 4 -1.94 -30.50 18.62
CA PHE A 4 -3.29 -30.56 18.07
C PHE A 4 -4.14 -29.35 18.49
N ARG A 5 -3.98 -28.86 19.73
CA ARG A 5 -4.67 -27.66 20.21
C ARG A 5 -4.22 -26.40 19.47
N ARG A 6 -2.92 -26.24 19.22
CA ARG A 6 -2.39 -25.11 18.44
C ARG A 6 -2.86 -25.14 16.99
N ARG A 7 -2.85 -26.33 16.37
CA ARG A 7 -3.29 -26.51 14.98
C ARG A 7 -4.79 -26.27 14.81
N LYS A 8 -5.62 -26.71 15.76
CA LYS A 8 -7.06 -26.42 15.78
C LYS A 8 -7.32 -24.91 15.93
N LYS A 9 -6.65 -24.23 16.86
CA LYS A 9 -6.78 -22.77 17.03
C LYS A 9 -6.37 -21.98 15.79
N ALA A 10 -5.28 -22.39 15.13
CA ALA A 10 -4.84 -21.76 13.89
C ALA A 10 -5.86 -21.97 12.77
N TRP A 11 -6.44 -23.18 12.67
CA TRP A 11 -7.46 -23.51 11.69
C TRP A 11 -8.77 -22.75 11.93
N ASP A 12 -9.21 -22.64 13.20
CA ASP A 12 -10.38 -21.86 13.58
C ASP A 12 -10.15 -20.36 13.27
N ALA A 13 -8.95 -19.83 13.52
CA ALA A 13 -8.61 -18.44 13.21
C ALA A 13 -8.59 -18.15 11.69
N GLU A 14 -8.05 -19.07 10.89
CA GLU A 14 -8.05 -18.96 9.43
C GLU A 14 -9.47 -19.02 8.85
N LEU A 15 -10.31 -19.92 9.38
CA LEU A 15 -11.72 -20.02 9.02
C LEU A 15 -12.50 -18.74 9.38
N TYR A 16 -12.33 -18.21 10.60
CA TYR A 16 -12.99 -16.98 11.01
C TYR A 16 -12.53 -15.76 10.21
N SER A 17 -11.23 -15.65 9.93
CA SER A 17 -10.70 -14.58 9.07
C SER A 17 -11.25 -14.68 7.64
N SER A 18 -11.38 -15.90 7.11
CA SER A 18 -11.96 -16.13 5.78
C SER A 18 -13.44 -15.76 5.72
N LEU A 19 -14.20 -16.13 6.75
CA LEU A 19 -15.62 -15.80 6.85
C LEU A 19 -15.85 -14.29 7.01
N LEU A 20 -15.06 -13.62 7.85
CA LEU A 20 -15.13 -12.17 8.02
C LEU A 20 -14.80 -11.44 6.72
N ALA A 21 -13.72 -11.83 6.03
CA ALA A 21 -13.37 -11.25 4.74
C ALA A 21 -14.47 -11.46 3.68
N TYR A 22 -15.13 -12.63 3.68
CA TYR A 22 -16.27 -12.90 2.81
C TYR A 22 -17.45 -11.96 3.09
N TYR A 23 -17.81 -11.76 4.36
CA TYR A 23 -18.89 -10.84 4.72
C TYR A 23 -18.55 -9.39 4.41
N CYS A 24 -17.31 -8.95 4.63
CA CYS A 24 -16.88 -7.61 4.22
C CYS A 24 -17.10 -7.40 2.71
N GLU A 25 -16.77 -8.37 1.87
CA GLU A 25 -17.01 -8.26 0.43
C GLU A 25 -18.48 -8.23 0.05
N LEU A 26 -19.30 -9.01 0.76
CA LEU A 26 -20.74 -8.95 0.59
C LEU A 26 -21.26 -7.55 0.96
N MET A 27 -20.80 -6.95 2.06
CA MET A 27 -21.20 -5.60 2.46
C MET A 27 -20.69 -4.52 1.48
N GLU A 28 -19.46 -4.66 0.97
CA GLU A 28 -18.91 -3.77 -0.05
C GLU A 28 -19.76 -3.80 -1.33
N ARG A 29 -20.14 -5.00 -1.79
CA ARG A 29 -20.91 -5.20 -3.02
C ARG A 29 -22.38 -4.83 -2.90
N GLU A 30 -23.05 -5.30 -1.84
CA GLU A 30 -24.51 -5.22 -1.69
C GLU A 30 -24.96 -4.00 -0.91
N LEU A 31 -24.18 -3.56 0.09
CA LEU A 31 -24.55 -2.45 1.00
C LEU A 31 -23.78 -1.15 0.70
N GLY A 32 -22.88 -1.18 -0.30
CA GLY A 32 -22.23 0.02 -0.81
C GLY A 32 -21.31 0.71 0.19
N GLN A 33 -20.49 -0.06 0.91
CA GLN A 33 -19.42 0.44 1.80
C GLN A 33 -18.35 1.19 0.97
N ARG A 34 -18.63 2.45 0.67
CA ARG A 34 -17.86 3.28 -0.26
C ARG A 34 -17.21 4.46 0.47
N CYS A 35 -15.98 4.73 0.11
CA CYS A 35 -15.26 5.91 0.50
C CYS A 35 -14.41 6.39 -0.68
N ARG A 36 -14.17 7.69 -0.73
CA ARG A 36 -13.18 8.28 -1.64
C ARG A 36 -11.90 8.59 -0.89
N VAL A 37 -10.76 8.41 -1.55
CA VAL A 37 -9.45 8.82 -1.02
C VAL A 37 -9.28 10.31 -1.30
N VAL A 38 -9.08 11.11 -0.27
CA VAL A 38 -8.81 12.55 -0.39
C VAL A 38 -7.31 12.79 -0.52
N ALA A 39 -6.54 12.17 0.38
CA ALA A 39 -5.09 12.29 0.41
C ALA A 39 -4.45 10.91 0.52
N TRP A 40 -3.40 10.70 -0.25
CA TRP A 40 -2.60 9.50 -0.25
C TRP A 40 -1.13 9.88 -0.15
N PHE A 41 -0.45 9.35 0.86
CA PHE A 41 1.00 9.38 0.94
C PHE A 41 1.52 7.96 1.05
N GLU A 42 2.42 7.57 0.18
CA GLU A 42 3.13 6.30 0.20
C GLU A 42 4.64 6.53 0.27
N GLU A 43 5.31 5.82 1.16
CA GLU A 43 6.77 5.69 1.17
C GLU A 43 7.15 4.21 1.11
N ALA A 44 7.80 3.79 0.04
CA ALA A 44 8.36 2.46 -0.13
C ALA A 44 9.89 2.50 0.07
N ARG A 45 10.37 1.85 1.13
CA ARG A 45 11.80 1.72 1.43
C ARG A 45 12.31 0.38 0.95
N LEU A 46 13.21 0.41 -0.03
CA LEU A 46 13.87 -0.78 -0.55
C LEU A 46 15.06 -1.18 0.31
N ARG A 47 15.19 -2.48 0.57
CA ARG A 47 16.40 -3.09 1.12
C ARG A 47 17.23 -3.73 0.02
N GLU A 48 18.53 -3.91 0.27
CA GLU A 48 19.47 -4.49 -0.71
C GLU A 48 19.07 -5.89 -1.19
N ASN A 49 18.36 -6.66 -0.36
CA ASN A 49 17.87 -7.99 -0.69
C ASN A 49 16.53 -8.00 -1.48
N GLY A 50 16.01 -6.82 -1.86
CA GLY A 50 14.74 -6.65 -2.54
C GLY A 50 13.50 -6.72 -1.64
N ASP A 51 13.68 -6.87 -0.31
CA ASP A 51 12.59 -6.66 0.64
C ASP A 51 12.16 -5.19 0.63
N VAL A 52 10.89 -4.93 0.94
CA VAL A 52 10.31 -3.59 0.94
C VAL A 52 9.51 -3.37 2.22
N ASP A 53 9.83 -2.28 2.92
CA ASP A 53 8.96 -1.72 3.96
C ASP A 53 8.16 -0.59 3.33
N GLN A 54 6.84 -0.69 3.33
CA GLN A 54 5.94 0.35 2.82
C GLN A 54 5.18 0.98 3.97
N ARG A 55 5.06 2.29 3.93
CA ARG A 55 4.21 3.06 4.84
C ARG A 55 3.25 3.91 4.03
N PHE A 56 1.97 3.76 4.31
CA PHE A 56 0.90 4.56 3.72
C PHE A 56 0.28 5.44 4.79
N CYS A 57 0.01 6.71 4.48
CA CYS A 57 -0.87 7.57 5.25
C CYS A 57 -2.02 7.97 4.34
N VAL A 58 -3.23 7.56 4.71
CA VAL A 58 -4.41 7.67 3.85
C VAL A 58 -5.47 8.45 4.59
N THR A 59 -6.01 9.50 3.95
CA THR A 59 -7.21 10.20 4.39
C THR A 59 -8.35 9.90 3.42
N ILE A 60 -9.46 9.43 3.96
CA ILE A 60 -10.67 9.09 3.21
C ILE A 60 -11.85 9.95 3.66
N VAL A 61 -12.87 10.02 2.81
CA VAL A 61 -14.21 10.54 3.15
C VAL A 61 -15.24 9.44 2.86
N ALA A 62 -16.10 9.15 3.83
CA ALA A 62 -17.18 8.18 3.63
C ALA A 62 -18.25 8.72 2.65
N GLU A 63 -18.66 7.87 1.71
CA GLU A 63 -19.69 8.18 0.70
C GLU A 63 -21.00 7.40 0.92
N CYS A 64 -21.01 6.55 1.95
CA CYS A 64 -22.18 5.84 2.44
C CYS A 64 -22.61 6.37 3.80
N ASP A 65 -23.85 6.08 4.19
CA ASP A 65 -24.40 6.57 5.46
C ASP A 65 -23.65 6.01 6.68
N ARG A 66 -23.08 4.82 6.52
CA ARG A 66 -22.32 4.12 7.54
C ARG A 66 -21.19 3.31 6.89
N LEU A 67 -19.95 3.72 7.15
CA LEU A 67 -18.75 2.99 6.73
C LEU A 67 -18.16 2.27 7.93
N ASP A 68 -18.12 0.94 7.90
CA ASP A 68 -17.63 0.09 9.00
C ASP A 68 -16.19 -0.41 8.75
N PHE A 69 -15.75 -0.49 7.49
CA PHE A 69 -14.40 -0.91 7.13
C PHE A 69 -13.93 -0.25 5.83
N VAL A 70 -12.62 -0.27 5.59
CA VAL A 70 -11.99 0.23 4.35
C VAL A 70 -11.22 -0.88 3.68
N THR A 71 -11.29 -0.97 2.35
CA THR A 71 -10.51 -1.93 1.57
C THR A 71 -9.23 -1.32 1.05
N PHE A 72 -8.13 -2.06 1.17
CA PHE A 72 -6.81 -1.68 0.70
C PHE A 72 -6.19 -2.83 -0.10
N HIS A 73 -5.65 -2.53 -1.28
CA HIS A 73 -5.06 -3.51 -2.18
C HIS A 73 -3.60 -3.17 -2.41
N ASP A 74 -2.73 -4.18 -2.35
CA ASP A 74 -1.34 -4.04 -2.77
C ASP A 74 -0.84 -5.32 -3.45
N ARG A 75 0.19 -5.20 -4.28
CA ARG A 75 0.69 -6.29 -5.10
C ARG A 75 2.18 -6.22 -5.39
N VAL A 76 2.70 -7.35 -5.85
CA VAL A 76 4.02 -7.50 -6.46
C VAL A 76 3.88 -7.53 -7.99
N ASN A 77 4.89 -7.02 -8.71
CA ASN A 77 4.87 -6.85 -10.18
C ASN A 77 5.57 -7.97 -10.96
N TRP A 78 6.01 -9.03 -10.28
CA TRP A 78 6.68 -10.19 -10.89
C TRP A 78 6.12 -11.51 -10.33
N ASP A 79 6.60 -12.65 -10.84
CA ASP A 79 6.16 -13.98 -10.41
C ASP A 79 6.67 -14.35 -9.00
N TRP A 80 6.10 -13.69 -7.99
CA TRP A 80 6.57 -13.74 -6.61
C TRP A 80 6.24 -15.08 -5.91
N PRO A 81 7.21 -15.77 -5.29
CA PRO A 81 7.01 -17.10 -4.71
C PRO A 81 6.01 -17.15 -3.54
N GLU A 82 5.09 -18.12 -3.56
CA GLU A 82 4.04 -18.26 -2.52
C GLU A 82 4.58 -18.61 -1.13
N LYS A 83 5.76 -19.23 -1.04
CA LYS A 83 6.46 -19.51 0.22
C LYS A 83 6.72 -18.26 1.08
N HIS A 84 6.54 -17.08 0.51
CA HIS A 84 6.74 -15.81 1.19
C HIS A 84 5.45 -15.21 1.77
N ARG A 85 4.27 -15.80 1.52
CA ARG A 85 2.96 -15.28 1.97
C ARG A 85 2.93 -15.05 3.48
N ASP A 86 3.34 -16.03 4.28
CA ASP A 86 3.30 -15.95 5.75
C ASP A 86 4.28 -14.93 6.35
N ARG A 87 5.19 -14.40 5.52
CA ARG A 87 6.15 -13.37 5.93
C ARG A 87 5.66 -11.96 5.64
N VAL A 88 4.59 -11.79 4.86
CA VAL A 88 3.99 -10.47 4.62
C VAL A 88 3.30 -10.00 5.89
N LYS A 89 3.53 -8.75 6.26
CA LYS A 89 2.91 -8.12 7.43
C LYS A 89 2.11 -6.92 7.01
N VAL A 90 0.93 -6.75 7.60
CA VAL A 90 0.08 -5.56 7.44
C VAL A 90 -0.34 -5.14 8.85
N GLU A 91 0.04 -3.94 9.24
CA GLU A 91 -0.30 -3.33 10.52
C GLU A 91 -0.95 -1.99 10.25
N VAL A 92 -2.08 -1.73 10.91
CA VAL A 92 -2.84 -0.50 10.68
C VAL A 92 -3.13 0.19 12.00
N ARG A 93 -3.02 1.52 12.00
CA ARG A 93 -3.19 2.36 13.18
C ARG A 93 -3.71 3.73 12.80
N THR A 94 -4.28 4.45 13.76
CA THR A 94 -4.55 5.88 13.58
C THR A 94 -3.24 6.69 13.54
N PRO A 95 -3.23 7.93 13.02
CA PRO A 95 -2.05 8.77 13.02
C PRO A 95 -1.60 9.13 14.44
N GLU A 96 -0.30 9.38 14.59
CA GLU A 96 0.24 9.91 15.84
C GLU A 96 -0.16 11.37 16.00
N LYS A 97 -0.61 11.75 17.20
CA LYS A 97 -0.98 13.13 17.51
C LYS A 97 -0.07 13.64 18.61
N ASN A 98 0.70 14.69 18.33
CA ASN A 98 1.63 15.32 19.28
C ASN A 98 2.67 14.32 19.88
N GLY A 99 3.16 13.39 19.07
CA GLY A 99 4.12 12.37 19.52
C GLY A 99 3.51 11.25 20.38
N ILE A 100 2.20 11.26 20.59
CA ILE A 100 1.47 10.16 21.21
C ILE A 100 1.06 9.18 20.11
N GLY A 101 1.42 7.92 20.28
CA GLY A 101 1.17 6.82 19.36
C GLY A 101 -0.31 6.71 18.95
N GLY A 102 -0.56 6.32 17.71
CA GLY A 102 -1.91 6.00 17.24
C GLY A 102 -2.43 4.67 17.78
N THR A 103 -3.75 4.53 17.83
CA THR A 103 -4.44 3.30 18.25
C THR A 103 -4.40 2.30 17.11
N ARG A 104 -4.08 1.03 17.42
CA ARG A 104 -4.14 -0.07 16.45
C ARG A 104 -5.58 -0.29 15.98
N LEU A 105 -5.76 -0.46 14.68
CA LEU A 105 -7.01 -0.89 14.07
C LEU A 105 -6.95 -2.39 13.77
N ASP A 106 -8.09 -3.07 13.93
CA ASP A 106 -8.18 -4.47 13.55
C ASP A 106 -8.12 -4.60 12.04
N THR A 107 -7.38 -5.60 11.57
CA THR A 107 -7.16 -5.81 10.13
C THR A 107 -7.29 -7.29 9.82
N THR A 108 -8.15 -7.62 8.87
CA THR A 108 -8.15 -8.93 8.23
C THR A 108 -7.64 -8.79 6.81
N HIS A 109 -6.94 -9.80 6.31
CA HIS A 109 -6.48 -9.78 4.93
C HIS A 109 -6.65 -11.15 4.29
N ARG A 110 -6.65 -11.16 2.96
CA ARG A 110 -6.64 -12.39 2.17
C ARG A 110 -5.84 -12.21 0.90
N TRP A 111 -5.38 -13.34 0.36
CA TRP A 111 -4.74 -13.41 -0.94
C TRP A 111 -5.81 -13.55 -2.02
N ILE A 112 -5.94 -12.57 -2.90
CA ILE A 112 -6.91 -12.64 -4.02
C ILE A 112 -6.32 -13.28 -5.27
N ARG A 113 -4.98 -13.27 -5.39
CA ARG A 113 -4.19 -14.09 -6.32
C ARG A 113 -2.73 -14.10 -5.88
N LYS A 114 -1.88 -14.84 -6.60
CA LYS A 114 -0.42 -14.87 -6.36
C LYS A 114 0.14 -13.45 -6.37
N GLY A 115 0.82 -13.07 -5.27
CA GLY A 115 1.45 -11.76 -5.12
C GLY A 115 0.49 -10.58 -5.00
N GLN A 116 -0.80 -10.78 -4.71
CA GLN A 116 -1.74 -9.69 -4.46
C GLN A 116 -2.57 -9.93 -3.20
N ILE A 117 -2.53 -8.95 -2.31
CA ILE A 117 -3.29 -8.94 -1.05
C ILE A 117 -4.46 -7.97 -1.14
N LYS A 118 -5.56 -8.33 -0.48
CA LYS A 118 -6.65 -7.42 -0.12
C LYS A 118 -6.74 -7.39 1.39
N ALA A 119 -6.59 -6.22 1.98
CA ALA A 119 -6.77 -5.96 3.41
C ALA A 119 -8.11 -5.24 3.64
N PHE A 120 -8.76 -5.59 4.74
CA PHE A 120 -9.96 -4.97 5.27
C PHE A 120 -9.59 -4.36 6.61
N ILE A 121 -9.67 -3.03 6.68
CA ILE A 121 -9.31 -2.23 7.84
C ILE A 121 -10.61 -1.96 8.59
N HIS A 122 -10.80 -2.61 9.74
CA HIS A 122 -12.00 -2.47 10.55
C HIS A 122 -11.91 -1.20 11.37
N LEU A 123 -12.89 -0.31 11.21
CA LEU A 123 -12.92 0.96 11.91
C LEU A 123 -13.40 0.73 13.35
N ASP A 124 -12.78 1.41 14.31
CA ASP A 124 -13.11 1.32 15.74
C ASP A 124 -14.53 1.82 16.04
N ARG A 125 -15.01 2.73 15.20
CA ARG A 125 -16.40 3.14 15.10
C ARG A 125 -16.80 3.30 13.63
N PRO A 126 -18.09 3.19 13.32
CA PRO A 126 -18.57 3.55 12.00
C PRO A 126 -18.35 5.05 11.70
N ILE A 127 -17.99 5.34 10.46
CA ILE A 127 -17.80 6.70 9.93
C ILE A 127 -19.04 7.08 9.14
N SER A 128 -19.55 8.29 9.39
CA SER A 128 -20.78 8.78 8.76
C SER A 128 -20.50 9.42 7.40
N ARG A 129 -21.51 9.48 6.51
CA ARG A 129 -21.38 10.15 5.21
C ARG A 129 -20.76 11.55 5.34
N GLY A 130 -19.74 11.83 4.53
CA GLY A 130 -19.05 13.12 4.50
C GLY A 130 -18.00 13.30 5.59
N GLU A 131 -17.90 12.39 6.56
CA GLU A 131 -16.90 12.44 7.60
C GLU A 131 -15.53 11.96 7.07
N GLU A 132 -14.47 12.64 7.51
CA GLU A 132 -13.08 12.31 7.19
C GLU A 132 -12.50 11.34 8.22
N PHE A 133 -11.70 10.39 7.73
CA PHE A 133 -10.94 9.48 8.58
C PHE A 133 -9.52 9.28 8.02
N THR A 134 -8.52 9.37 8.88
CA THR A 134 -7.11 9.16 8.50
C THR A 134 -6.55 7.96 9.25
N PHE A 135 -5.78 7.13 8.55
CA PHE A 135 -5.06 5.99 9.12
C PHE A 135 -3.70 5.79 8.45
N VAL A 136 -2.85 5.04 9.12
CA VAL A 136 -1.51 4.66 8.66
C VAL A 136 -1.45 3.15 8.50
N ILE A 137 -0.98 2.69 7.35
CA ILE A 137 -0.70 1.28 7.09
C ILE A 137 0.82 1.12 7.03
N ASP A 138 1.37 0.26 7.88
CA ASP A 138 2.74 -0.21 7.81
C ASP A 138 2.72 -1.64 7.24
N MET A 139 3.42 -1.86 6.12
CA MET A 139 3.41 -3.12 5.38
C MET A 139 4.82 -3.60 5.07
N PHE A 140 5.07 -4.89 5.24
CA PHE A 140 6.34 -5.52 4.87
C PHE A 140 6.12 -6.56 3.77
N TRP A 141 6.90 -6.46 2.70
CA TRP A 141 6.98 -7.46 1.66
C TRP A 141 8.39 -8.05 1.54
N PRO A 142 8.55 -9.37 1.69
CA PRO A 142 9.81 -10.01 1.38
C PRO A 142 10.00 -10.04 -0.14
N GLN A 143 11.17 -9.64 -0.62
CA GLN A 143 11.59 -9.77 -2.01
C GLN A 143 10.64 -9.13 -3.05
N LYS A 144 9.81 -8.15 -2.68
CA LYS A 144 8.86 -7.49 -3.61
C LYS A 144 9.57 -6.89 -4.81
N CYS A 145 10.76 -6.31 -4.62
CA CYS A 145 11.56 -5.69 -5.67
C CYS A 145 12.85 -6.48 -5.97
N LEU A 146 12.86 -7.79 -5.76
CA LEU A 146 14.04 -8.63 -5.99
C LEU A 146 14.59 -8.56 -7.43
N PRO A 147 13.77 -8.57 -8.50
CA PRO A 147 14.29 -8.44 -9.86
C PRO A 147 15.05 -7.12 -10.07
N PHE A 148 14.46 -6.00 -9.64
CA PHE A 148 15.11 -4.69 -9.69
C PHE A 148 16.38 -4.65 -8.85
N ALA A 149 16.34 -5.21 -7.64
CA ALA A 149 17.51 -5.28 -6.76
C ALA A 149 18.67 -6.11 -7.35
N ARG A 150 18.37 -7.03 -8.27
CA ARG A 150 19.36 -7.83 -9.01
C ARG A 150 19.77 -7.22 -10.35
N GLY A 151 19.25 -6.03 -10.69
CA GLY A 151 19.47 -5.42 -12.01
C GLY A 151 18.84 -6.22 -13.16
N ALA A 152 17.83 -7.05 -12.88
CA ALA A 152 17.16 -7.87 -13.90
C ALA A 152 16.11 -7.10 -14.71
N GLY A 153 15.84 -5.84 -14.35
CA GLY A 153 14.92 -4.95 -15.06
C GLY A 153 14.36 -3.84 -14.16
N PRO A 154 13.59 -2.91 -14.74
CA PRO A 154 12.94 -1.84 -13.99
C PRO A 154 11.83 -2.37 -13.07
N ASP A 155 11.42 -1.56 -12.10
CA ASP A 155 10.21 -1.78 -11.29
C ASP A 155 9.31 -0.54 -11.31
N SER A 156 8.02 -0.74 -11.03
CA SER A 156 7.01 0.30 -11.07
C SER A 156 6.20 0.34 -9.78
N PHE A 157 6.14 1.50 -9.14
CA PHE A 157 5.38 1.76 -7.93
C PHE A 157 4.13 2.54 -8.32
N LEU A 158 3.02 1.82 -8.53
CA LEU A 158 1.79 2.34 -9.12
C LEU A 158 0.64 2.37 -8.12
N VAL A 159 -0.16 3.42 -8.18
CA VAL A 159 -1.41 3.60 -7.43
C VAL A 159 -2.56 3.94 -8.37
N SER A 160 -3.79 3.63 -7.94
CA SER A 160 -5.03 3.99 -8.62
C SER A 160 -6.20 3.99 -7.64
N PHE A 161 -7.16 4.87 -7.86
CA PHE A 161 -8.32 5.04 -6.99
C PHE A 161 -9.61 4.91 -7.80
N GLY A 162 -10.72 4.54 -7.17
CA GLY A 162 -12.02 4.50 -7.86
C GLY A 162 -12.55 5.90 -8.20
N GLU A 163 -12.28 6.86 -7.32
CA GLU A 163 -12.71 8.25 -7.44
C GLU A 163 -11.51 9.19 -7.56
N ILE A 164 -11.76 10.48 -7.79
CA ILE A 164 -10.71 11.50 -7.84
C ILE A 164 -9.98 11.58 -6.49
N ALA A 165 -8.65 11.46 -6.51
CA ALA A 165 -7.80 11.69 -5.34
C ALA A 165 -7.19 13.10 -5.41
N HIS A 166 -7.45 13.94 -4.40
CA HIS A 166 -7.05 15.35 -4.44
C HIS A 166 -5.53 15.51 -4.35
N THR A 167 -4.86 14.68 -3.56
CA THR A 167 -3.39 14.71 -3.44
C THR A 167 -2.85 13.30 -3.29
N VAL A 168 -1.90 12.97 -4.15
CA VAL A 168 -1.20 11.69 -4.16
C VAL A 168 0.29 11.97 -4.11
N GLU A 169 0.96 11.44 -3.11
CA GLU A 169 2.41 11.50 -2.98
C GLU A 169 2.97 10.08 -2.87
N CYS A 170 3.90 9.74 -3.75
CA CYS A 170 4.58 8.46 -3.76
C CYS A 170 6.08 8.71 -3.64
N ARG A 171 6.73 8.06 -2.67
CA ARG A 171 8.18 8.12 -2.47
C ARG A 171 8.76 6.72 -2.52
N VAL A 172 9.88 6.57 -3.23
CA VAL A 172 10.69 5.36 -3.23
C VAL A 172 12.07 5.71 -2.69
N VAL A 173 12.44 5.09 -1.57
CA VAL A 173 13.73 5.27 -0.91
C VAL A 173 14.60 4.05 -1.21
N LEU A 174 15.70 4.27 -1.91
CA LEU A 174 16.63 3.21 -2.29
C LEU A 174 17.67 2.94 -1.19
N PRO A 175 18.37 1.79 -1.21
CA PRO A 175 19.48 1.53 -0.31
C PRO A 175 20.60 2.57 -0.49
N LYS A 176 21.47 2.68 0.51
CA LYS A 176 22.56 3.66 0.47
C LYS A 176 23.45 3.42 -0.74
N ARG A 177 23.89 4.51 -1.38
CA ARG A 177 24.79 4.50 -2.55
C ARG A 177 24.21 3.86 -3.81
N TRP A 178 22.95 3.46 -3.81
CA TRP A 178 22.28 3.07 -5.03
C TRP A 178 21.97 4.31 -5.86
N ALA A 179 22.22 4.21 -7.16
CA ALA A 179 21.76 5.15 -8.15
C ALA A 179 20.63 4.49 -8.94
N ALA A 180 19.64 5.28 -9.34
CA ALA A 180 18.57 4.85 -10.23
C ALA A 180 18.12 6.04 -11.09
N ASN A 181 17.74 5.74 -12.32
CA ASN A 181 16.91 6.63 -13.11
C ASN A 181 15.46 6.43 -12.68
N PHE A 182 14.68 7.50 -12.71
CA PHE A 182 13.25 7.42 -12.40
C PHE A 182 12.44 8.39 -13.27
N GLU A 183 11.25 7.95 -13.63
CA GLU A 183 10.28 8.70 -14.44
C GLU A 183 8.88 8.50 -13.88
N HIS A 184 7.97 9.43 -14.19
CA HIS A 184 6.56 9.23 -13.90
C HIS A 184 5.95 8.19 -14.87
N LEU A 185 4.90 7.52 -14.43
CA LEU A 185 4.06 6.67 -15.26
C LEU A 185 2.61 7.15 -15.23
N GLY A 186 1.94 7.05 -16.39
CA GLY A 186 0.50 7.30 -16.50
C GLY A 186 0.07 8.77 -16.38
N LEU A 187 1.00 9.70 -16.52
CA LEU A 187 0.76 11.15 -16.47
C LEU A 187 1.22 11.80 -17.78
N GLU A 188 0.49 12.83 -18.21
CA GLU A 188 0.72 13.59 -19.44
C GLU A 188 1.29 14.99 -19.12
N PRO A 189 2.53 15.31 -19.54
CA PRO A 189 3.12 16.64 -19.33
C PRO A 189 2.23 17.75 -19.93
N GLY A 190 1.98 18.79 -19.14
CA GLY A 190 1.16 19.95 -19.55
C GLY A 190 -0.36 19.74 -19.45
N GLN A 191 -0.83 18.50 -19.22
CA GLN A 191 -2.23 18.23 -18.89
C GLN A 191 -2.42 17.93 -17.40
N ASP A 192 -1.56 17.09 -16.83
CA ASP A 192 -1.66 16.70 -15.43
C ASP A 192 -0.82 17.63 -14.53
N ASP A 193 -1.35 17.93 -13.33
CA ASP A 193 -0.65 18.70 -12.29
C ASP A 193 0.18 17.75 -11.42
N TYR A 194 1.46 17.63 -11.75
CA TYR A 194 2.39 16.76 -11.03
C TYR A 194 3.81 17.32 -10.96
N VAL A 195 4.56 16.81 -9.98
CA VAL A 195 5.97 17.12 -9.78
C VAL A 195 6.71 15.82 -9.51
N VAL A 196 7.78 15.58 -10.28
CA VAL A 196 8.74 14.49 -10.03
C VAL A 196 10.04 15.11 -9.53
N THR A 197 10.57 14.58 -8.43
CA THR A 197 11.85 15.01 -7.87
C THR A 197 12.70 13.82 -7.46
N GLY A 198 14.02 14.02 -7.42
CA GLY A 198 14.93 13.10 -6.76
C GLY A 198 15.98 13.85 -5.98
N PHE A 199 16.29 13.35 -4.79
CA PHE A 199 17.34 13.91 -3.95
C PHE A 199 17.98 12.81 -3.10
N VAL A 200 19.22 13.03 -2.68
CA VAL A 200 19.87 12.17 -1.69
C VAL A 200 19.58 12.73 -0.30
N ASN A 201 18.97 11.93 0.57
CA ASN A 201 18.66 12.35 1.92
C ASN A 201 19.92 12.43 2.81
N ARG A 202 19.78 12.93 4.04
CA ARG A 202 20.90 13.07 4.99
C ARG A 202 21.59 11.76 5.35
N GLU A 203 20.92 10.63 5.16
CA GLU A 203 21.42 9.29 5.46
C GLU A 203 22.12 8.64 4.25
N GLY A 204 22.15 9.30 3.08
CA GLY A 204 22.80 8.83 1.87
C GLY A 204 21.93 7.93 0.98
N HIS A 205 20.62 7.95 1.18
CA HIS A 205 19.65 7.22 0.35
C HIS A 205 19.12 8.12 -0.76
N LEU A 206 19.05 7.60 -1.99
CA LEU A 206 18.29 8.26 -3.06
C LEU A 206 16.81 8.14 -2.77
N VAL A 207 16.10 9.27 -2.80
CA VAL A 207 14.64 9.35 -2.66
C VAL A 207 14.09 9.87 -3.97
N ALA A 208 13.38 9.02 -4.71
CA ALA A 208 12.57 9.42 -5.86
C ALA A 208 11.15 9.73 -5.36
N SER A 209 10.60 10.89 -5.71
CA SER A 209 9.28 11.34 -5.26
C SER A 209 8.43 11.80 -6.44
N LEU A 210 7.15 11.44 -6.41
CA LEU A 210 6.11 11.93 -7.30
C LEU A 210 4.99 12.52 -6.43
N THR A 211 4.61 13.76 -6.72
CA THR A 211 3.39 14.38 -6.18
C THR A 211 2.44 14.67 -7.33
N VAL A 212 1.17 14.29 -7.20
CA VAL A 212 0.09 14.53 -8.17
C VAL A 212 -1.07 15.20 -7.46
N ARG A 213 -1.70 16.19 -8.11
CA ARG A 213 -2.92 16.84 -7.63
C ARG A 213 -4.10 16.44 -8.51
N ASN A 214 -5.26 16.26 -7.88
CA ASN A 214 -6.54 15.95 -8.55
C ASN A 214 -6.44 14.78 -9.54
N LEU A 215 -5.81 13.68 -9.12
CA LEU A 215 -5.66 12.49 -9.95
C LEU A 215 -7.04 11.92 -10.32
N PRO A 216 -7.37 11.78 -11.62
CA PRO A 216 -8.64 11.19 -12.03
C PRO A 216 -8.84 9.74 -11.55
N GLY A 217 -10.09 9.38 -11.27
CA GLY A 217 -10.47 8.00 -10.94
C GLY A 217 -10.08 7.01 -12.05
N TYR A 218 -9.80 5.78 -11.63
CA TYR A 218 -9.39 4.63 -12.45
C TYR A 218 -8.09 4.78 -13.25
N ARG A 219 -7.41 5.93 -13.17
CA ARG A 219 -6.09 6.12 -13.76
C ARG A 219 -5.00 5.52 -12.86
N LYS A 220 -4.09 4.77 -13.47
CA LYS A 220 -2.90 4.24 -12.78
C LYS A 220 -1.73 5.19 -13.00
N VAL A 221 -1.16 5.68 -11.90
CA VAL A 221 0.01 6.57 -11.94
C VAL A 221 1.06 6.13 -10.94
N GLY A 222 2.29 6.60 -11.10
CA GLY A 222 3.34 6.27 -10.16
C GLY A 222 4.75 6.54 -10.66
N LEU A 223 5.72 5.92 -10.01
CA LEU A 223 7.13 6.01 -10.37
C LEU A 223 7.59 4.72 -11.03
N LYS A 224 8.34 4.83 -12.12
CA LYS A 224 9.16 3.75 -12.66
C LYS A 224 10.61 4.00 -12.28
N LEU A 225 11.28 2.97 -11.79
CA LEU A 225 12.70 3.01 -11.46
C LEU A 225 13.46 2.05 -12.34
N ASP A 226 14.64 2.47 -12.77
CA ASP A 226 15.57 1.63 -13.52
C ASP A 226 16.98 1.84 -12.98
N MET A 227 17.75 0.75 -12.90
CA MET A 227 19.16 0.86 -12.51
C MET A 227 19.92 1.51 -13.67
N PRO A 228 20.88 2.41 -13.39
CA PRO A 228 21.68 2.98 -14.45
C PRO A 228 22.42 1.85 -15.16
N SER A 229 22.38 1.86 -16.49
CA SER A 229 23.24 0.99 -17.30
C SER A 229 24.68 1.18 -16.82
N LEU A 230 25.36 0.10 -16.45
CA LEU A 230 26.81 0.17 -16.27
C LEU A 230 27.40 0.72 -17.57
N PRO A 231 28.38 1.65 -17.51
CA PRO A 231 29.13 2.01 -18.70
C PRO A 231 29.73 0.71 -19.26
N ALA A 232 29.47 0.47 -20.55
CA ALA A 232 30.01 -0.66 -21.30
C ALA A 232 31.55 -0.61 -21.36
#